data_AF-A0A0V0QRT5-F1
#
_entry.id   AF-A0A0V0QRT5-F1
#
_cell.length_a   1.000
_cell.length_b   1.000
_cell.length_c   1.000
_cell.angle_alpha   90.00
_cell.angle_beta   90.00
_cell.angle_gamma   90.00
#
_symmetry.space_group_name_H-M   'P 1'
#
loop_
_entity.id
_entity.type
_entity.pdbx_description
1 polymer ?
#
loop_
_entity_poly.entity_id
_entity_poly.type
_entity_poly.pdbx_seq_one_letter_code
_entity_poly.pdbx_strand_id
1 'polypeptide(L)'
;MSTIQLPTDEEVFQYVQMEKQKKDDDKRGIVENKIWDKRTATSKNALKHFKSFQGQINDKHQPLTSYKSDDKRMIQVALDICKKRKQKTDNSQKKEPVVEMLDQKKEMFLVTMSHGIIQSEIQRLQNISKEREMALQLSKKLLKQDEQQFTQYVEKNKKEKLMAEQEAENQGIQRKNKEQLLKELNIKLISIRAEKTRNEELVASYLENKQFLDKLAPQEWRDKKERKKQEYLKQRFEDWLYKQEEKQLQSEEAEYRHKNKKNKVDKQSIVGTQQWRNQKLQEYYERAKNDDLDILTDFEAEYDDNFFQQPQQLVEYFDLMEQKNLNQLSENQEIEELYENTYSAFKKIEGDTNRRINSLKEQKEQFRKQIEDLDNQIRGMKRKSEENKNMINKEGQELCNQIIQVYQLFQSELPQISDFKNTSVISILAEIEQHIDYQLNGLKGQNIKIVGEQRKIAEKKRKFKIRQELNAKQELEMDIQKKKNLEKLNSQVKKREGRMPMQRSMPLVKEQKIEETQINDSDEDNKYFQDAYDLSR
;
A
#
# COMPACT_ATOMS: atom_id res chain seq x y z
N MET A 1 45.85 -61.35 4.46
CA MET A 1 46.13 -62.43 3.49
C MET A 1 45.69 -61.93 2.14
N SER A 2 46.62 -61.64 1.24
CA SER A 2 46.28 -61.23 -0.12
C SER A 2 45.86 -62.48 -0.87
N THR A 3 44.58 -62.58 -1.20
CA THR A 3 44.04 -63.60 -2.08
C THR A 3 44.81 -63.54 -3.39
N ILE A 4 45.33 -64.68 -3.86
CA ILE A 4 45.87 -64.82 -5.21
C ILE A 4 44.73 -64.48 -6.16
N GLN A 5 44.71 -63.25 -6.64
CA GLN A 5 43.70 -62.78 -7.57
C GLN A 5 44.15 -63.31 -8.93
N LEU A 6 43.35 -64.22 -9.50
CA LEU A 6 43.64 -64.71 -10.84
C LEU A 6 43.69 -63.49 -11.78
N PRO A 7 44.69 -63.42 -12.67
CA PRO A 7 44.79 -62.33 -13.64
C PRO A 7 43.45 -62.17 -14.35
N THR A 8 43.01 -60.93 -14.46
CA THR A 8 41.73 -60.61 -15.10
C THR A 8 41.78 -61.05 -16.56
N ASP A 9 40.66 -61.51 -17.14
CA ASP A 9 40.64 -61.98 -18.54
C ASP A 9 41.27 -60.96 -19.50
N GLU A 10 41.09 -59.65 -19.22
CA GLU A 10 41.72 -58.56 -19.98
C GLU A 10 43.26 -58.53 -19.87
N GLU A 11 43.83 -58.81 -18.70
CA GLU A 11 45.28 -58.91 -18.49
C GLU A 11 45.86 -60.16 -19.17
N VAL A 12 45.12 -61.28 -19.15
CA VAL A 12 45.51 -62.50 -19.87
C VAL A 12 45.47 -62.27 -21.38
N PHE A 13 44.43 -61.58 -21.89
CA PHE A 13 44.34 -61.20 -23.30
C PHE A 13 45.47 -60.26 -23.72
N GLN A 14 45.82 -59.27 -22.89
CA GLN A 14 46.96 -58.39 -23.14
C GLN A 14 48.29 -59.15 -23.13
N TYR A 15 48.48 -60.08 -22.20
CA TYR A 15 49.69 -60.91 -22.14
C TYR A 15 49.81 -61.81 -23.38
N VAL A 16 48.72 -62.45 -23.79
CA VAL A 16 48.67 -63.27 -25.01
C VAL A 16 48.91 -62.42 -26.26
N GLN A 17 48.37 -61.20 -26.33
CA GLN A 17 48.64 -60.26 -27.42
C GLN A 17 50.11 -59.80 -27.46
N MET A 18 50.70 -59.49 -26.30
CA MET A 18 52.12 -59.12 -26.21
C MET A 18 53.04 -60.28 -26.59
N GLU A 19 52.73 -61.50 -26.16
CA GLU A 19 53.51 -62.69 -26.52
C GLU A 19 53.39 -63.00 -28.03
N LYS A 20 52.18 -62.81 -28.60
CA LYS A 20 51.95 -62.95 -30.03
C LYS A 20 52.70 -61.89 -30.84
N GLN A 21 52.67 -60.63 -30.41
CA GLN A 21 53.45 -59.55 -31.03
C GLN A 21 54.94 -59.85 -30.98
N LYS A 22 55.48 -60.26 -29.84
CA LYS A 22 56.89 -60.61 -29.69
C LYS A 22 57.31 -61.76 -30.61
N LYS A 23 56.47 -62.80 -30.72
CA LYS A 23 56.69 -63.92 -31.65
C LYS A 23 56.63 -63.49 -33.11
N ASP A 24 55.75 -62.55 -33.47
CA ASP A 24 55.64 -62.04 -34.83
C ASP A 24 56.79 -61.07 -35.17
N ASP A 25 57.30 -60.31 -34.20
CA ASP A 25 58.51 -59.49 -34.32
C ASP A 25 59.78 -60.35 -34.49
N ASP A 26 59.92 -61.42 -33.71
CA ASP A 26 61.01 -62.38 -33.87
C ASP A 26 60.97 -63.06 -35.25
N LYS A 27 59.78 -63.39 -35.75
CA LYS A 27 59.59 -63.94 -37.11
C LYS A 27 59.94 -62.90 -38.19
N ARG A 28 59.48 -61.65 -38.03
CA ARG A 28 59.82 -60.54 -38.93
C ARG A 28 61.33 -60.31 -38.97
N GLY A 29 62.00 -60.28 -37.83
CA GLY A 29 63.46 -60.17 -37.75
C GLY A 29 64.20 -61.32 -38.45
N ILE A 30 63.69 -62.54 -38.41
CA ILE A 30 64.26 -63.69 -39.14
C ILE A 30 64.02 -63.59 -40.65
N VAL A 31 62.91 -62.98 -41.08
CA VAL A 31 62.61 -62.74 -42.51
C VAL A 31 63.47 -61.61 -43.08
N GLU A 32 63.65 -60.53 -42.33
CA GLU A 32 64.43 -59.34 -42.73
C GLU A 32 65.96 -59.57 -42.73
N ASN A 33 66.45 -60.56 -41.99
CA ASN A 33 67.87 -60.93 -42.03
C ASN A 33 68.28 -61.53 -43.37
N LYS A 34 69.46 -61.14 -43.87
CA LYS A 34 70.02 -61.66 -45.13
C LYS A 34 70.41 -63.13 -44.98
N ILE A 35 70.45 -63.88 -46.09
CA ILE A 35 70.55 -65.35 -46.08
C ILE A 35 71.78 -65.87 -45.33
N TRP A 36 72.91 -65.14 -45.38
CA TRP A 36 74.14 -65.51 -44.65
C TRP A 36 74.12 -65.18 -43.15
N ASP A 37 73.19 -64.32 -42.71
CA ASP A 37 72.99 -63.98 -41.30
C ASP A 37 71.97 -64.92 -40.61
N LYS A 38 71.32 -65.81 -41.37
CA LYS A 38 70.37 -66.81 -40.84
C LYS A 38 71.13 -67.99 -40.22
N ARG A 39 71.33 -67.95 -38.91
CA ARG A 39 71.94 -69.03 -38.12
C ARG A 39 71.02 -70.25 -37.98
N THR A 40 71.44 -71.42 -38.47
CA THR A 40 70.79 -72.71 -38.19
C THR A 40 71.03 -73.16 -36.74
N ALA A 41 70.13 -73.99 -36.19
CA ALA A 41 70.08 -74.36 -34.77
C ALA A 41 71.41 -74.91 -34.20
N THR A 42 72.26 -75.49 -35.04
CA THR A 42 73.59 -76.02 -34.68
C THR A 42 74.66 -74.96 -34.43
N SER A 43 74.45 -73.71 -34.89
CA SER A 43 75.38 -72.59 -34.69
C SER A 43 75.05 -71.70 -33.48
N LYS A 44 73.92 -71.96 -32.79
CA LYS A 44 73.49 -71.19 -31.62
C LYS A 44 74.28 -71.51 -30.35
N ASN A 45 74.92 -72.69 -30.27
CA ASN A 45 75.82 -73.06 -29.18
C ASN A 45 77.27 -73.09 -29.66
N ALA A 46 78.17 -72.40 -28.95
CA ALA A 46 79.58 -72.36 -29.28
C ALA A 46 80.25 -73.74 -29.09
N LEU A 47 80.94 -74.24 -30.12
CA LEU A 47 81.75 -75.45 -30.00
C LEU A 47 82.97 -75.19 -29.09
N LYS A 48 83.20 -76.09 -28.13
CA LYS A 48 84.30 -75.98 -27.16
C LYS A 48 85.64 -76.38 -27.79
N HIS A 49 86.69 -75.59 -27.50
CA HIS A 49 88.01 -75.66 -28.11
C HIS A 49 88.94 -76.72 -27.45
N PHE A 50 89.76 -77.42 -28.23
CA PHE A 50 90.56 -78.60 -27.81
C PHE A 50 91.62 -78.33 -26.72
N LYS A 51 91.97 -77.06 -26.50
CA LYS A 51 93.00 -76.61 -25.54
C LYS A 51 92.56 -76.67 -24.07
N SER A 52 91.33 -77.09 -23.80
CA SER A 52 90.78 -77.29 -22.45
C SER A 52 91.19 -78.64 -21.82
N PHE A 53 91.96 -79.48 -22.52
CA PHE A 53 92.38 -80.82 -22.08
C PHE A 53 93.84 -80.94 -21.61
N GLN A 54 94.57 -79.84 -21.42
CA GLN A 54 95.96 -79.90 -20.96
C GLN A 54 96.04 -79.78 -19.42
N GLY A 55 96.04 -80.92 -18.73
CA GLY A 55 96.35 -81.00 -17.31
C GLY A 55 97.82 -80.67 -17.05
N GLN A 56 98.09 -79.77 -16.10
CA GLN A 56 99.44 -79.44 -15.63
C GLN A 56 99.99 -80.61 -14.80
N ILE A 57 101.19 -81.09 -15.13
CA ILE A 57 101.92 -82.10 -14.36
C ILE A 57 102.70 -81.39 -13.25
N ASN A 58 102.48 -81.76 -11.99
CA ASN A 58 103.11 -81.15 -10.82
C ASN A 58 104.24 -82.05 -10.31
N ASP A 59 105.49 -81.64 -10.55
CA ASP A 59 106.71 -82.44 -10.39
C ASP A 59 107.37 -82.24 -9.00
N LYS A 60 106.60 -82.50 -7.92
CA LYS A 60 107.09 -82.41 -6.53
C LYS A 60 106.63 -83.61 -5.71
N HIS A 61 107.33 -84.74 -5.83
CA HIS A 61 107.15 -85.87 -4.92
C HIS A 61 108.35 -85.97 -3.94
N GLN A 62 108.10 -85.81 -2.64
CA GLN A 62 109.04 -86.15 -1.58
C GLN A 62 108.66 -87.53 -1.00
N PRO A 63 109.63 -88.45 -0.79
CA PRO A 63 109.33 -89.77 -0.24
C PRO A 63 109.06 -89.69 1.27
N LEU A 64 107.93 -90.23 1.71
CA LEU A 64 107.59 -90.41 3.13
C LEU A 64 108.50 -91.48 3.77
N THR A 65 109.23 -91.13 4.83
CA THR A 65 110.15 -92.02 5.55
C THR A 65 109.54 -92.68 6.80
N SER A 66 108.21 -92.67 6.96
CA SER A 66 107.54 -93.28 8.12
C SER A 66 106.28 -94.05 7.70
N TYR A 67 106.35 -95.38 7.84
CA TYR A 67 105.23 -96.31 7.58
C TYR A 67 104.58 -96.76 8.90
N LYS A 68 103.26 -96.97 8.90
CA LYS A 68 102.47 -97.45 10.06
C LYS A 68 102.89 -98.88 10.45
N SER A 69 102.57 -99.33 11.68
CA SER A 69 102.92 -100.68 12.20
C SER A 69 102.58 -101.81 11.23
N ASP A 70 101.37 -101.79 10.69
CA ASP A 70 100.87 -102.84 9.80
C ASP A 70 101.52 -102.76 8.42
N ASP A 71 101.73 -101.54 7.92
CA ASP A 71 102.48 -101.29 6.69
C ASP A 71 103.95 -101.74 6.84
N LYS A 72 104.58 -101.53 8.00
CA LYS A 72 105.93 -102.03 8.31
C LYS A 72 105.98 -103.55 8.32
N ARG A 73 104.99 -104.23 8.92
CA ARG A 73 104.90 -105.70 8.87
C ARG A 73 104.72 -106.19 7.43
N MET A 74 103.88 -105.53 6.64
CA MET A 74 103.68 -105.87 5.24
C MET A 74 104.95 -105.64 4.40
N ILE A 75 105.67 -104.54 4.64
CA ILE A 75 106.95 -104.23 4.01
C ILE A 75 108.02 -105.22 4.44
N GLN A 76 108.06 -105.65 5.71
CA GLN A 76 108.98 -106.67 6.21
C GLN A 76 108.72 -108.03 5.57
N VAL A 77 107.44 -108.45 5.48
CA VAL A 77 107.02 -109.67 4.81
C VAL A 77 107.34 -109.60 3.31
N ALA A 78 107.14 -108.45 2.66
CA ALA A 78 107.51 -108.24 1.27
C ALA A 78 109.04 -108.29 1.06
N LEU A 79 109.83 -107.71 1.97
CA LEU A 79 111.30 -107.79 1.96
C LEU A 79 111.81 -109.21 2.19
N ASP A 80 111.18 -109.98 3.08
CA ASP A 80 111.53 -111.39 3.33
C ASP A 80 111.15 -112.28 2.16
N ILE A 81 110.02 -112.01 1.48
CA ILE A 81 109.65 -112.67 0.23
C ILE A 81 110.66 -112.32 -0.88
N CYS A 82 111.07 -111.07 -0.99
CA CYS A 82 112.08 -110.63 -1.95
C CYS A 82 113.47 -111.25 -1.65
N LYS A 83 113.88 -111.36 -0.38
CA LYS A 83 115.11 -112.05 0.04
C LYS A 83 115.05 -113.55 -0.24
N LYS A 84 113.92 -114.22 0.05
CA LYS A 84 113.69 -115.64 -0.30
C LYS A 84 113.69 -115.88 -1.81
N ARG A 85 113.23 -114.92 -2.62
CA ARG A 85 113.32 -114.97 -4.09
C ARG A 85 114.77 -114.76 -4.57
N LYS A 86 115.52 -113.81 -4.00
CA LYS A 86 116.95 -113.58 -4.30
C LYS A 86 117.85 -114.78 -3.94
N GLN A 87 117.56 -115.49 -2.85
CA GLN A 87 118.27 -116.72 -2.48
C GLN A 87 117.95 -117.92 -3.40
N LYS A 88 116.79 -117.91 -4.09
CA LYS A 88 116.41 -118.96 -5.07
C LYS A 88 116.96 -118.69 -6.48
N THR A 89 117.39 -117.46 -6.80
CA THR A 89 117.90 -117.10 -8.13
C THR A 89 119.37 -117.45 -8.36
N ASP A 90 120.15 -117.73 -7.30
CA ASP A 90 121.57 -118.13 -7.44
C ASP A 90 121.76 -119.62 -7.74
N ASN A 91 120.70 -120.43 -7.73
CA ASN A 91 120.80 -121.88 -7.96
C ASN A 91 119.57 -122.45 -8.67
N SER A 92 119.20 -121.90 -9.84
CA SER A 92 118.47 -122.59 -10.92
C SER A 92 118.04 -121.57 -11.98
N GLN A 93 118.85 -121.38 -13.02
CA GLN A 93 118.31 -120.98 -14.31
C GLN A 93 117.57 -122.16 -14.93
N LYS A 94 116.38 -122.47 -14.41
CA LYS A 94 115.39 -123.25 -15.18
C LYS A 94 114.55 -122.23 -15.92
N LYS A 95 114.80 -122.11 -17.22
CA LYS A 95 113.95 -121.34 -18.14
C LYS A 95 112.55 -121.95 -18.08
N GLU A 96 111.59 -121.24 -17.51
CA GLU A 96 110.18 -121.62 -17.59
C GLU A 96 109.76 -121.71 -19.07
N PRO A 97 108.90 -122.67 -19.45
CA PRO A 97 108.45 -122.82 -20.82
C PRO A 97 107.73 -121.54 -21.25
N VAL A 98 108.08 -121.02 -22.42
CA VAL A 98 107.65 -119.71 -22.95
C VAL A 98 106.12 -119.53 -22.93
N VAL A 99 105.36 -120.64 -22.97
CA VAL A 99 103.89 -120.67 -22.94
C VAL A 99 103.31 -120.20 -21.59
N GLU A 100 103.84 -120.65 -20.45
CA GLU A 100 103.33 -120.24 -19.13
C GLU A 100 103.63 -118.77 -18.83
N MET A 101 104.82 -118.30 -19.24
CA MET A 101 105.18 -116.88 -19.18
C MET A 101 104.27 -116.02 -20.07
N LEU A 102 103.81 -116.56 -21.20
CA LEU A 102 102.86 -115.89 -22.08
C LEU A 102 101.48 -115.80 -21.41
N ASP A 103 101.01 -116.87 -20.78
CA ASP A 103 99.71 -116.90 -20.12
C ASP A 103 99.67 -116.03 -18.86
N GLN A 104 100.72 -116.05 -18.03
CA GLN A 104 100.86 -115.08 -16.92
C GLN A 104 100.91 -113.63 -17.42
N LYS A 105 101.55 -113.37 -18.56
CA LYS A 105 101.55 -112.03 -19.17
C LYS A 105 100.18 -111.63 -19.73
N LYS A 106 99.42 -112.57 -20.28
CA LYS A 106 98.03 -112.33 -20.72
C LYS A 106 97.12 -112.03 -19.53
N GLU A 107 97.23 -112.79 -18.44
CA GLU A 107 96.47 -112.55 -17.21
C GLU A 107 96.85 -111.21 -16.59
N MET A 108 98.16 -110.91 -16.49
CA MET A 108 98.64 -109.62 -16.02
C MET A 108 98.14 -108.48 -16.90
N PHE A 109 98.13 -108.65 -18.23
CA PHE A 109 97.59 -107.68 -19.18
C PHE A 109 96.08 -107.49 -19.02
N LEU A 110 95.31 -108.57 -18.88
CA LEU A 110 93.86 -108.53 -18.68
C LEU A 110 93.50 -107.81 -17.38
N VAL A 111 94.18 -108.13 -16.27
CA VAL A 111 94.00 -107.45 -14.98
C VAL A 111 94.39 -105.99 -15.10
N THR A 112 95.52 -105.67 -15.74
CA THR A 112 95.96 -104.28 -15.95
C THR A 112 94.96 -103.50 -16.81
N MET A 113 94.44 -104.10 -17.88
CA MET A 113 93.42 -103.51 -18.74
C MET A 113 92.10 -103.31 -17.98
N SER A 114 91.62 -104.32 -17.25
CA SER A 114 90.40 -104.23 -16.44
C SER A 114 90.52 -103.17 -15.34
N HIS A 115 91.68 -103.09 -14.69
CA HIS A 115 91.97 -102.04 -13.71
C HIS A 115 91.97 -100.66 -14.37
N GLY A 116 92.57 -100.50 -15.55
CA GLY A 116 92.53 -99.26 -16.33
C GLY A 116 91.11 -98.84 -16.74
N ILE A 117 90.28 -99.79 -17.20
CA ILE A 117 88.87 -99.56 -17.52
C ILE A 117 88.10 -99.15 -16.26
N ILE A 118 88.26 -99.86 -15.14
CA ILE A 118 87.57 -99.53 -13.89
C ILE A 118 88.03 -98.17 -13.35
N GLN A 119 89.33 -97.87 -13.38
CA GLN A 119 89.87 -96.56 -12.95
C GLN A 119 89.35 -95.42 -13.82
N SER A 120 89.33 -95.58 -15.15
CA SER A 120 88.78 -94.57 -16.05
C SER A 120 87.27 -94.39 -15.86
N GLU A 121 86.52 -95.45 -15.61
CA GLU A 121 85.07 -95.36 -15.33
C GLU A 121 84.80 -94.73 -13.96
N ILE A 122 85.59 -95.04 -12.93
CA ILE A 122 85.53 -94.36 -11.63
C ILE A 122 85.81 -92.87 -11.80
N GLN A 123 86.84 -92.47 -12.55
CA GLN A 123 87.14 -91.07 -12.83
C GLN A 123 86.00 -90.38 -13.60
N ARG A 124 85.40 -91.07 -14.59
CA ARG A 124 84.23 -90.56 -15.33
C ARG A 124 83.04 -90.31 -14.41
N LEU A 125 82.71 -91.28 -13.55
CA LEU A 125 81.62 -91.14 -12.57
C LEU A 125 81.91 -90.05 -11.53
N GLN A 126 83.16 -89.92 -11.08
CA GLN A 126 83.57 -88.82 -10.20
C GLN A 126 83.41 -87.45 -10.86
N ASN A 127 83.76 -87.31 -12.14
CA ASN A 127 83.59 -86.06 -12.88
C ASN A 127 82.10 -85.73 -13.04
N ILE A 128 81.27 -86.69 -13.41
CA ILE A 128 79.80 -86.50 -13.50
C ILE A 128 79.22 -86.13 -12.13
N SER A 129 79.69 -86.77 -11.05
CA SER A 129 79.27 -86.45 -9.69
C SER A 129 79.63 -85.01 -9.30
N LYS A 130 80.86 -84.56 -9.59
CA LYS A 130 81.29 -83.18 -9.33
C LYS A 130 80.49 -82.16 -10.14
N GLU A 131 80.24 -82.42 -11.42
CA GLU A 131 79.42 -81.55 -12.26
C GLU A 131 77.99 -81.42 -11.73
N ARG A 132 77.38 -82.54 -11.32
CA ARG A 132 76.05 -82.53 -10.69
C ARG A 132 76.05 -81.80 -9.36
N GLU A 133 77.08 -81.99 -8.54
CA GLU A 133 77.20 -81.29 -7.25
C GLU A 133 77.35 -79.78 -7.47
N MET A 134 78.19 -79.35 -8.41
CA MET A 134 78.34 -77.93 -8.77
C MET A 134 77.03 -77.34 -9.30
N ALA A 135 76.31 -78.06 -10.18
CA ALA A 135 75.00 -77.63 -10.69
C ALA A 135 73.97 -77.50 -9.56
N LEU A 136 73.96 -78.44 -8.61
CA LEU A 136 73.08 -78.42 -7.45
C LEU A 136 73.42 -77.26 -6.51
N GLN A 137 74.70 -77.00 -6.26
CA GLN A 137 75.15 -75.85 -5.47
C GLN A 137 74.74 -74.51 -6.13
N LEU A 138 74.87 -74.40 -7.45
CA LEU A 138 74.46 -73.21 -8.19
C LEU A 138 72.94 -73.01 -8.14
N SER A 139 72.17 -74.08 -8.35
CA SER A 139 70.70 -74.05 -8.20
C SER A 139 70.28 -73.66 -6.79
N LYS A 140 70.92 -74.21 -5.75
CA LYS A 140 70.68 -73.84 -4.35
C LYS A 140 71.01 -72.36 -4.09
N LYS A 141 72.07 -71.84 -4.69
CA LYS A 141 72.44 -70.42 -4.57
C LYS A 141 71.40 -69.52 -5.25
N LEU A 142 70.94 -69.90 -6.44
CA LEU A 142 69.90 -69.17 -7.17
C LEU A 142 68.59 -69.16 -6.37
N LEU A 143 68.16 -70.32 -5.86
CA LEU A 143 66.94 -70.43 -5.06
C LEU A 143 67.00 -69.56 -3.79
N LYS A 144 68.16 -69.50 -3.13
CA LYS A 144 68.38 -68.58 -1.99
C LYS A 144 68.31 -67.11 -2.40
N GLN A 145 68.82 -66.75 -3.58
CA GLN A 145 68.70 -65.38 -4.10
C GLN A 145 67.24 -65.05 -4.37
N ASP A 146 66.48 -65.95 -4.99
CA ASP A 146 65.06 -65.76 -5.26
C ASP A 146 64.25 -65.64 -3.96
N GLU A 147 64.54 -66.45 -2.94
CA GLU A 147 63.94 -66.34 -1.60
C GLU A 147 64.20 -64.95 -0.98
N GLN A 148 65.44 -64.46 -1.09
CA GLN A 148 65.79 -63.11 -0.62
C GLN A 148 65.06 -62.01 -1.40
N GLN A 149 64.98 -62.13 -2.72
CA GLN A 149 64.22 -61.17 -3.55
C GLN A 149 62.73 -61.20 -3.20
N PHE A 150 62.16 -62.38 -2.97
CA PHE A 150 60.74 -62.53 -2.62
C PHE A 150 60.43 -61.93 -1.24
N THR A 151 61.27 -62.20 -0.25
CA THR A 151 61.13 -61.61 1.09
C THR A 151 61.25 -60.09 1.06
N GLN A 152 62.23 -59.55 0.33
CA GLN A 152 62.36 -58.10 0.11
C GLN A 152 61.14 -57.50 -0.59
N TYR A 153 60.61 -58.18 -1.61
CA TYR A 153 59.41 -57.74 -2.31
C TYR A 153 58.19 -57.72 -1.39
N VAL A 154 58.00 -58.76 -0.58
CA VAL A 154 56.90 -58.82 0.41
C VAL A 154 57.04 -57.72 1.46
N GLU A 155 58.26 -57.45 1.96
CA GLU A 155 58.50 -56.35 2.88
C GLU A 155 58.24 -54.99 2.25
N LYS A 156 58.69 -54.78 1.00
CA LYS A 156 58.45 -53.54 0.26
C LYS A 156 56.96 -53.31 0.04
N ASN A 157 56.23 -54.34 -0.40
CA ASN A 157 54.79 -54.24 -0.62
C ASN A 157 54.03 -54.00 0.71
N LYS A 158 54.43 -54.64 1.82
CA LYS A 158 53.89 -54.33 3.15
C LYS A 158 54.11 -52.86 3.54
N LYS A 159 55.31 -52.31 3.29
CA LYS A 159 55.62 -50.91 3.54
C LYS A 159 54.80 -49.97 2.66
N GLU A 160 54.71 -50.27 1.36
CA GLU A 160 53.90 -49.49 0.40
C GLU A 160 52.42 -49.50 0.79
N LYS A 161 51.86 -50.66 1.20
CA LYS A 161 50.49 -50.76 1.71
C LYS A 161 50.29 -49.89 2.95
N LEU A 162 51.19 -49.97 3.93
CA LEU A 162 51.08 -49.18 5.16
C LEU A 162 51.20 -47.67 4.88
N MET A 163 52.10 -47.26 3.98
CA MET A 163 52.21 -45.87 3.55
C MET A 163 50.91 -45.41 2.89
N ALA A 164 50.33 -46.20 1.98
CA ALA A 164 49.06 -45.89 1.34
C ALA A 164 47.89 -45.79 2.33
N GLU A 165 47.87 -46.66 3.36
CA GLU A 165 46.87 -46.62 4.44
C GLU A 165 47.02 -45.37 5.30
N GLN A 166 48.25 -44.99 5.66
CA GLN A 166 48.53 -43.75 6.38
C GLN A 166 48.19 -42.50 5.55
N GLU A 167 48.49 -42.49 4.25
CA GLU A 167 48.10 -41.40 3.36
C GLU A 167 46.58 -41.27 3.25
N ALA A 168 45.85 -42.39 3.14
CA ALA A 168 44.39 -42.39 3.13
C ALA A 168 43.81 -41.89 4.46
N GLU A 169 44.38 -42.29 5.59
CA GLU A 169 43.97 -41.81 6.92
C GLU A 169 44.23 -40.30 7.06
N ASN A 170 45.43 -39.83 6.67
CA ASN A 170 45.79 -38.41 6.68
C ASN A 170 44.86 -37.58 5.79
N GLN A 171 44.53 -38.06 4.58
CA GLN A 171 43.55 -37.42 3.70
C GLN A 171 42.15 -37.40 4.35
N GLY A 172 41.75 -38.47 5.05
CA GLY A 172 40.51 -38.53 5.81
C GLY A 172 40.44 -37.50 6.94
N ILE A 173 41.54 -37.33 7.68
CA ILE A 173 41.68 -36.32 8.73
C ILE A 173 41.61 -34.91 8.14
N GLN A 174 42.35 -34.63 7.06
CA GLN A 174 42.29 -33.33 6.37
C GLN A 174 40.89 -33.02 5.85
N ARG A 175 40.19 -34.02 5.31
CA ARG A 175 38.79 -33.85 4.86
C ARG A 175 37.88 -33.46 6.03
N LYS A 176 37.98 -34.16 7.17
CA LYS A 176 37.20 -33.85 8.39
C LYS A 176 37.51 -32.44 8.91
N ASN A 177 38.78 -32.04 8.95
CA ASN A 177 39.17 -30.69 9.40
C ASN A 177 38.61 -29.62 8.46
N LYS A 178 38.67 -29.82 7.15
CA LYS A 178 38.06 -28.91 6.16
C LYS A 178 36.54 -28.84 6.32
N GLU A 179 35.87 -29.96 6.59
CA GLU A 179 34.43 -30.00 6.81
C GLU A 179 34.03 -29.25 8.09
N GLN A 180 34.81 -29.37 9.17
CA GLN A 180 34.60 -28.60 10.40
C GLN A 180 34.77 -27.10 10.14
N LEU A 181 35.84 -26.70 9.45
CA LEU A 181 36.07 -25.29 9.09
C LEU A 181 34.95 -24.75 8.19
N LEU A 182 34.42 -25.56 7.28
CA LEU A 182 33.28 -25.18 6.44
C LEU A 182 32.02 -24.98 7.28
N LYS A 183 31.76 -25.83 8.29
CA LYS A 183 30.65 -25.65 9.23
C LYS A 183 30.82 -24.36 10.06
N GLU A 184 32.01 -24.11 10.58
CA GLU A 184 32.31 -22.87 11.32
C GLU A 184 32.13 -21.62 10.45
N LEU A 185 32.64 -21.63 9.23
CA LEU A 185 32.44 -20.53 8.27
C LEU A 185 30.96 -20.36 7.92
N ASN A 186 30.21 -21.44 7.76
CA ASN A 186 28.78 -21.36 7.48
C ASN A 186 28.01 -20.73 8.65
N ILE A 187 28.34 -21.08 9.90
CA ILE A 187 27.75 -20.44 11.09
C ILE A 187 28.09 -18.95 11.12
N LYS A 188 29.35 -18.57 10.89
CA LYS A 188 29.76 -17.15 10.81
C LYS A 188 29.02 -16.40 9.70
N LEU A 189 28.87 -17.03 8.54
CA LEU A 189 28.16 -16.46 7.40
C LEU A 189 26.67 -16.27 7.70
N ILE A 190 26.01 -17.21 8.38
CA ILE A 190 24.62 -17.04 8.83
C ILE A 190 24.52 -15.89 9.85
N SER A 191 25.45 -15.82 10.80
CA SER A 191 25.50 -14.73 11.79
C SER A 191 25.66 -13.36 11.12
N ILE A 192 26.62 -13.21 10.20
CA ILE A 192 26.86 -11.96 9.47
C ILE A 192 25.66 -11.60 8.60
N ARG A 193 24.99 -12.59 7.98
CA ARG A 193 23.76 -12.33 7.22
C ARG A 193 22.64 -11.82 8.11
N ALA A 194 22.44 -12.42 9.29
CA ALA A 194 21.44 -11.97 10.25
C ALA A 194 21.76 -10.57 10.80
N GLU A 195 23.04 -10.29 11.05
CA GLU A 195 23.50 -8.95 11.44
C GLU A 195 23.29 -7.93 10.31
N LYS A 196 23.58 -8.31 9.06
CA LYS A 196 23.32 -7.48 7.88
C LYS A 196 21.83 -7.15 7.76
N THR A 197 20.93 -8.13 7.84
CA THR A 197 19.49 -7.87 7.75
C THR A 197 19.01 -7.01 8.91
N ARG A 198 19.51 -7.23 10.13
CA ARG A 198 19.20 -6.37 11.27
C ARG A 198 19.68 -4.93 11.06
N ASN A 199 20.87 -4.74 10.53
CA ASN A 199 21.41 -3.42 10.25
C ASN A 199 20.64 -2.75 9.10
N GLU A 200 20.20 -3.49 8.08
CA GLU A 200 19.33 -2.98 7.01
C GLU A 200 17.98 -2.50 7.57
N GLU A 201 17.35 -3.27 8.46
CA GLU A 201 16.11 -2.87 9.15
C GLU A 201 16.32 -1.63 10.04
N LEU A 202 17.45 -1.56 10.76
CA LEU A 202 17.81 -0.40 11.57
C LEU A 202 18.03 0.84 10.69
N VAL A 203 18.76 0.71 9.57
CA VAL A 203 18.97 1.81 8.61
C VAL A 203 17.65 2.26 8.02
N ALA A 204 16.76 1.35 7.62
CA ALA A 204 15.42 1.70 7.14
C ALA A 204 14.63 2.48 8.21
N SER A 205 14.64 2.01 9.46
CA SER A 205 13.99 2.69 10.59
C SER A 205 14.58 4.07 10.84
N TYR A 206 15.90 4.23 10.76
CA TYR A 206 16.55 5.54 10.91
C TYR A 206 16.25 6.48 9.74
N LEU A 207 16.12 5.96 8.52
CA LEU A 207 15.71 6.74 7.35
C LEU A 207 14.26 7.22 7.49
N GLU A 208 13.35 6.38 7.96
CA GLU A 208 11.97 6.78 8.26
C GLU A 208 11.92 7.88 9.32
N ASN A 209 12.66 7.70 10.42
CA ASN A 209 12.79 8.71 11.46
C ASN A 209 13.39 10.02 10.93
N LYS A 210 14.40 9.94 10.06
CA LYS A 210 14.99 11.12 9.40
C LYS A 210 13.97 11.83 8.52
N GLN A 211 13.24 11.11 7.67
CA GLN A 211 12.19 11.68 6.84
C GLN A 211 11.10 12.34 7.67
N PHE A 212 10.75 11.76 8.81
CA PHE A 212 9.82 12.35 9.76
C PHE A 212 10.35 13.67 10.34
N LEU A 213 11.60 13.69 10.80
CA LEU A 213 12.25 14.91 11.31
C LEU A 213 12.38 16.00 10.25
N ASP A 214 12.71 15.65 9.00
CA ASP A 214 12.77 16.59 7.88
C ASP A 214 11.39 17.21 7.58
N LYS A 215 10.29 16.48 7.77
CA LYS A 215 8.92 17.00 7.65
C LYS A 215 8.54 17.96 8.78
N LEU A 216 9.03 17.70 9.99
CA LEU A 216 8.79 18.58 11.16
C LEU A 216 9.65 19.84 11.14
N ALA A 217 10.82 19.80 10.50
CA ALA A 217 11.70 20.96 10.40
C ALA A 217 10.98 22.15 9.69
N PRO A 218 11.20 23.40 10.14
CA PRO A 218 10.62 24.57 9.49
C PRO A 218 11.00 24.68 8.00
N GLN A 219 10.09 25.23 7.19
CA GLN A 219 10.30 25.38 5.74
C GLN A 219 11.56 26.18 5.42
N GLU A 220 11.84 27.24 6.19
CA GLU A 220 13.04 28.08 6.01
C GLU A 220 14.35 27.29 6.16
N TRP A 221 14.39 26.35 7.10
CA TRP A 221 15.55 25.48 7.29
C TRP A 221 15.67 24.45 6.16
N ARG A 222 14.55 23.87 5.71
CA ARG A 222 14.52 22.96 4.56
C ARG A 222 15.02 23.63 3.29
N ASP A 223 14.58 24.86 3.02
CA ASP A 223 15.00 25.61 1.84
C ASP A 223 16.50 25.96 1.89
N LYS A 224 17.02 26.28 3.09
CA LYS A 224 18.45 26.51 3.30
C LYS A 224 19.27 25.23 3.09
N LYS A 225 18.78 24.08 3.54
CA LYS A 225 19.40 22.76 3.32
C LYS A 225 19.41 22.40 1.83
N GLU A 226 18.29 22.57 1.14
CA GLU A 226 18.18 22.32 -0.30
C GLU A 226 19.08 23.25 -1.12
N ARG A 227 19.21 24.53 -0.73
CA ARG A 227 20.14 25.47 -1.39
C ARG A 227 21.60 25.03 -1.25
N LYS A 228 22.02 24.66 -0.03
CA LYS A 228 23.38 24.14 0.21
C LYS A 228 23.62 22.83 -0.53
N LYS A 229 22.61 21.97 -0.62
CA LYS A 229 22.65 20.72 -1.41
C LYS A 229 22.85 20.99 -2.91
N GLN A 230 22.14 21.97 -3.46
CA GLN A 230 22.31 22.38 -4.86
C GLN A 230 23.69 23.01 -5.11
N GLU A 231 24.21 23.80 -4.17
CA GLU A 231 25.57 24.35 -4.24
C GLU A 231 26.62 23.22 -4.22
N TYR A 232 26.46 22.23 -3.34
CA TYR A 232 27.32 21.04 -3.29
C TYR A 232 27.30 20.24 -4.59
N LEU A 233 26.10 19.98 -5.11
CA LEU A 233 25.92 19.21 -6.34
C LEU A 233 26.55 19.93 -7.55
N LYS A 234 26.47 21.27 -7.59
CA LYS A 234 27.17 22.08 -8.60
C LYS A 234 28.68 21.97 -8.48
N GLN A 235 29.24 22.05 -7.26
CA GLN A 235 30.68 21.90 -7.06
C GLN A 235 31.17 20.52 -7.50
N ARG A 236 30.47 19.45 -7.09
CA ARG A 236 30.79 18.08 -7.48
C ARG A 236 30.61 17.84 -8.98
N PHE A 237 29.63 18.50 -9.60
CA PHE A 237 29.45 18.47 -11.05
C PHE A 237 30.65 19.10 -11.77
N GLU A 238 31.11 20.27 -11.36
CA GLU A 238 32.27 20.93 -11.98
C GLU A 238 33.54 20.09 -11.83
N ASP A 239 33.79 19.51 -10.66
CA ASP A 239 34.92 18.59 -10.43
C ASP A 239 34.84 17.34 -11.32
N TRP A 240 33.65 16.80 -11.49
CA TRP A 240 33.41 15.65 -12.36
C TRP A 240 33.57 16.03 -13.84
N LEU A 241 33.05 17.17 -14.25
CA LEU A 241 33.15 17.70 -15.60
C LEU A 241 34.61 17.91 -15.99
N TYR A 242 35.41 18.49 -15.09
CA TYR A 242 36.85 18.68 -15.28
C TYR A 242 37.57 17.34 -15.54
N LYS A 243 37.26 16.31 -14.74
CA LYS A 243 37.82 14.96 -14.93
C LYS A 243 37.37 14.31 -16.24
N GLN A 244 36.16 14.60 -16.72
CA GLN A 244 35.67 14.10 -18.01
C GLN A 244 36.32 14.85 -19.18
N GLU A 245 36.47 16.17 -19.09
CA GLU A 245 37.21 16.99 -20.07
C GLU A 245 38.66 16.47 -20.20
N GLU A 246 39.34 16.22 -19.07
CA GLU A 246 40.71 15.70 -19.06
C GLU A 246 40.82 14.31 -19.73
N LYS A 247 39.91 13.39 -19.41
CA LYS A 247 39.88 12.05 -20.03
C LYS A 247 39.64 12.11 -21.54
N GLN A 248 38.74 12.99 -21.99
CA GLN A 248 38.48 13.13 -23.42
C GLN A 248 39.65 13.77 -24.14
N LEU A 249 40.29 14.80 -23.58
CA LEU A 249 41.51 15.40 -24.12
C LEU A 249 42.66 14.39 -24.23
N GLN A 250 42.86 13.54 -23.20
CA GLN A 250 43.84 12.46 -23.25
C GLN A 250 43.51 11.43 -24.33
N SER A 251 42.23 11.10 -24.54
CA SER A 251 41.79 10.19 -25.60
C SER A 251 41.96 10.80 -26.99
N GLU A 252 41.65 12.09 -27.17
CA GLU A 252 41.88 12.82 -28.42
C GLU A 252 43.38 12.88 -28.71
N GLU A 253 44.21 13.20 -27.72
CA GLU A 253 45.67 13.25 -27.87
C GLU A 253 46.27 11.87 -28.20
N ALA A 254 45.76 10.79 -27.59
CA ALA A 254 46.14 9.42 -27.92
C ALA A 254 45.72 9.04 -29.35
N GLU A 255 44.52 9.46 -29.79
CA GLU A 255 44.07 9.28 -31.17
C GLU A 255 44.91 10.08 -32.18
N TYR A 256 45.30 11.32 -31.86
CA TYR A 256 46.21 12.13 -32.67
C TYR A 256 47.60 11.49 -32.77
N ARG A 257 48.10 10.86 -31.69
CA ARG A 257 49.36 10.10 -31.72
C ARG A 257 49.26 8.83 -32.56
N HIS A 258 48.09 8.18 -32.61
CA HIS A 258 47.86 6.97 -33.43
C HIS A 258 47.57 7.26 -34.91
N LYS A 259 46.97 8.42 -35.25
CA LYS A 259 46.67 8.82 -36.64
C LYS A 259 47.81 9.66 -37.22
N ASN A 260 48.83 9.00 -37.77
CA ASN A 260 49.80 9.66 -38.64
C ASN A 260 49.44 9.48 -40.12
N LYS A 261 49.28 10.62 -40.82
CA LYS A 261 49.33 10.84 -42.28
C LYS A 261 48.27 10.16 -43.17
N LYS A 262 47.06 10.73 -43.22
CA LYS A 262 46.31 11.10 -44.45
C LYS A 262 44.93 11.59 -44.02
N ASN A 263 44.53 12.77 -44.53
CA ASN A 263 43.31 13.52 -44.22
C ASN A 263 43.38 14.37 -42.95
N LYS A 264 43.96 15.58 -43.11
CA LYS A 264 43.61 16.74 -42.28
C LYS A 264 42.22 17.21 -42.71
N VAL A 265 41.20 16.78 -41.99
CA VAL A 265 39.93 17.51 -41.93
C VAL A 265 39.90 18.09 -40.52
N ASP A 266 39.81 19.42 -40.43
CA ASP A 266 39.74 20.16 -39.17
C ASP A 266 38.43 19.80 -38.44
N LYS A 267 38.46 18.70 -37.68
CA LYS A 267 37.45 18.45 -36.67
C LYS A 267 37.78 19.34 -35.48
N GLN A 268 37.03 20.43 -35.34
CA GLN A 268 37.02 21.19 -34.09
C GLN A 268 36.66 20.25 -32.94
N SER A 269 37.47 20.26 -31.88
CA SER A 269 37.19 19.49 -30.66
C SER A 269 35.83 19.91 -30.12
N ILE A 270 34.99 18.92 -29.84
CA ILE A 270 33.65 19.12 -29.28
C ILE A 270 33.73 19.33 -27.76
N VAL A 271 34.85 18.92 -27.14
CA VAL A 271 35.12 19.02 -25.69
C VAL A 271 35.10 20.48 -25.26
N GLY A 272 34.36 20.79 -24.20
CA GLY A 272 34.20 22.15 -23.67
C GLY A 272 33.16 23.03 -24.41
N THR A 273 32.54 22.56 -25.50
CA THR A 273 31.43 23.27 -26.16
C THR A 273 30.20 23.30 -25.26
N GLN A 274 29.41 24.39 -25.31
CA GLN A 274 28.20 24.54 -24.48
C GLN A 274 27.22 23.37 -24.66
N GLN A 275 27.08 22.84 -25.89
CA GLN A 275 26.23 21.67 -26.17
C GLN A 275 26.73 20.41 -25.48
N TRP A 276 28.04 20.17 -25.48
CA TRP A 276 28.66 19.02 -24.81
C TRP A 276 28.55 19.13 -23.29
N ARG A 277 28.77 20.33 -22.73
CA ARG A 277 28.58 20.60 -21.29
C ARG A 277 27.14 20.35 -20.85
N ASN A 278 26.16 20.81 -21.63
CA ASN A 278 24.74 20.57 -21.33
C ASN A 278 24.37 19.08 -21.40
N GLN A 279 24.93 18.33 -22.35
CA GLN A 279 24.73 16.88 -22.45
C GLN A 279 25.34 16.15 -21.23
N LYS A 280 26.55 16.54 -20.83
CA LYS A 280 27.23 15.98 -19.66
C LYS A 280 26.54 16.35 -18.34
N LEU A 281 25.95 17.54 -18.27
CA LEU A 281 25.10 17.97 -17.16
C LEU A 281 23.87 17.09 -17.02
N GLN A 282 23.17 16.80 -18.12
CA GLN A 282 22.02 15.87 -18.10
C GLN A 282 22.43 14.48 -17.65
N GLU A 283 23.52 13.93 -18.21
CA GLU A 283 24.06 12.62 -17.82
C GLU A 283 24.42 12.56 -16.33
N TYR A 284 25.02 13.63 -15.79
CA TYR A 284 25.38 13.70 -14.37
C TYR A 284 24.15 13.74 -13.46
N TYR A 285 23.14 14.55 -13.79
CA TYR A 285 21.91 14.61 -12.99
C TYR A 285 21.10 13.31 -13.06
N GLU A 286 21.06 12.63 -14.21
CA GLU A 286 20.44 11.31 -14.31
C GLU A 286 21.17 10.29 -13.45
N ARG A 287 22.51 10.32 -13.46
CA ARG A 287 23.33 9.42 -12.65
C ARG A 287 23.23 9.71 -11.15
N ALA A 288 23.15 10.98 -10.77
CA ALA A 288 22.92 11.39 -9.38
C ALA A 288 21.51 11.01 -8.91
N LYS A 289 20.52 10.98 -9.80
CA LYS A 289 19.14 10.57 -9.49
C LYS A 289 19.00 9.06 -9.30
N ASN A 290 19.81 8.27 -9.98
CA ASN A 290 19.81 6.80 -9.88
C ASN A 290 20.65 6.28 -8.70
N ASP A 291 21.11 7.16 -7.79
CA ASP A 291 22.04 6.84 -6.69
C ASP A 291 23.36 6.16 -7.12
N ASP A 292 23.72 6.20 -8.40
CA ASP A 292 24.89 5.52 -8.97
C ASP A 292 26.24 6.13 -8.53
N LEU A 293 26.22 7.26 -7.83
CA LEU A 293 27.41 8.07 -7.59
C LEU A 293 27.67 8.39 -6.11
N ASP A 294 26.89 7.85 -5.18
CA ASP A 294 26.95 8.11 -3.71
C ASP A 294 26.98 9.59 -3.29
N ILE A 295 26.86 10.55 -4.22
CA ILE A 295 26.97 12.01 -3.97
C ILE A 295 25.96 12.47 -2.93
N LEU A 296 24.74 11.91 -2.96
CA LEU A 296 23.66 12.29 -2.07
C LEU A 296 23.95 11.82 -0.64
N THR A 297 24.48 10.61 -0.51
CA THR A 297 24.96 10.02 0.74
C THR A 297 26.14 10.80 1.30
N ASP A 298 27.09 11.20 0.45
CA ASP A 298 28.25 12.01 0.84
C ASP A 298 27.84 13.40 1.34
N PHE A 299 26.91 14.07 0.67
CA PHE A 299 26.37 15.35 1.13
C PHE A 299 25.70 15.19 2.50
N GLU A 300 24.90 14.15 2.70
CA GLU A 300 24.23 13.92 3.99
C GLU A 300 25.21 13.55 5.12
N ALA A 301 26.34 12.92 4.81
CA ALA A 301 27.40 12.65 5.78
C ALA A 301 28.22 13.91 6.15
N GLU A 302 28.41 14.82 5.19
CA GLU A 302 29.15 16.06 5.38
C GLU A 302 28.29 17.19 5.96
N TYR A 303 26.96 17.11 5.78
CA TYR A 303 25.99 18.06 6.29
C TYR A 303 25.53 17.70 7.71
N ASP A 304 26.31 18.09 8.71
CA ASP A 304 26.06 17.82 10.15
C ASP A 304 25.06 18.81 10.81
N ASP A 305 24.43 19.69 10.02
CA ASP A 305 23.57 20.77 10.54
C ASP A 305 22.11 20.33 10.68
N ASN A 306 21.83 19.31 11.50
CA ASN A 306 20.47 18.84 11.80
C ASN A 306 19.65 19.91 12.56
N PHE A 307 18.36 20.08 12.23
CA PHE A 307 17.50 21.02 12.94
C PHE A 307 17.27 20.63 14.41
N PHE A 308 17.02 19.34 14.65
CA PHE A 308 16.88 18.78 16.00
C PHE A 308 18.20 18.15 16.42
N GLN A 309 18.88 18.77 17.39
CA GLN A 309 20.18 18.36 17.91
C GLN A 309 20.03 17.54 19.21
N GLN A 310 18.99 17.84 19.98
CA GLN A 310 18.68 17.13 21.23
C GLN A 310 17.29 16.50 21.14
N PRO A 311 17.11 15.26 21.66
CA PRO A 311 15.80 14.58 21.63
C PRO A 311 14.69 15.37 22.35
N GLN A 312 15.05 16.17 23.36
CA GLN A 312 14.11 16.98 24.15
C GLN A 312 13.44 18.07 23.31
N GLN A 313 14.12 18.61 22.30
CA GLN A 313 13.59 19.66 21.42
C GLN A 313 12.38 19.19 20.62
N LEU A 314 12.34 17.89 20.28
CA LEU A 314 11.21 17.30 19.57
C LEU A 314 9.97 17.25 20.46
N VAL A 315 10.15 16.85 21.73
CA VAL A 315 9.07 16.80 22.73
C VAL A 315 8.55 18.21 23.00
N GLU A 316 9.44 19.17 23.24
CA GLU A 316 9.06 20.57 23.44
C GLU A 316 8.33 21.15 22.22
N TYR A 317 8.79 20.82 21.00
CA TYR A 317 8.10 21.21 19.78
C TYR A 317 6.69 20.61 19.68
N PHE A 318 6.51 19.34 20.06
CA PHE A 318 5.19 18.71 20.12
C PHE A 318 4.30 19.35 21.18
N ASP A 319 4.82 19.64 22.37
CA ASP A 319 4.08 20.32 23.44
C ASP A 319 3.64 21.71 22.98
N LEU A 320 4.51 22.46 22.29
CA LEU A 320 4.18 23.77 21.72
C LEU A 320 3.14 23.67 20.60
N MET A 321 3.24 22.66 19.73
CA MET A 321 2.26 22.40 18.68
C MET A 321 0.91 21.97 19.25
N GLU A 322 0.91 21.16 20.32
CA GLU A 322 -0.30 20.76 21.04
C GLU A 322 -0.94 21.98 21.69
N GLN A 323 -0.18 22.80 22.41
CA GLN A 323 -0.67 24.06 22.98
C GLN A 323 -1.24 24.97 21.91
N LYS A 324 -0.56 25.11 20.76
CA LYS A 324 -1.06 25.90 19.63
C LYS A 324 -2.35 25.33 19.07
N ASN A 325 -2.45 24.01 18.89
CA ASN A 325 -3.66 23.36 18.38
C ASN A 325 -4.83 23.49 19.37
N LEU A 326 -4.57 23.36 20.67
CA LEU A 326 -5.56 23.57 21.72
C LEU A 326 -6.03 25.02 21.76
N ASN A 327 -5.11 25.99 21.63
CA ASN A 327 -5.46 27.40 21.55
C ASN A 327 -6.30 27.69 20.31
N GLN A 328 -5.95 27.13 19.15
CA GLN A 328 -6.74 27.26 17.92
C GLN A 328 -8.13 26.61 18.07
N LEU A 329 -8.23 25.49 18.76
CA LEU A 329 -9.53 24.86 19.04
C LEU A 329 -10.38 25.74 19.96
N SER A 330 -9.78 26.31 21.01
CA SER A 330 -10.46 27.26 21.90
C SER A 330 -10.91 28.50 21.14
N GLU A 331 -10.04 29.10 20.32
CA GLU A 331 -10.36 30.25 19.49
C GLU A 331 -11.51 29.95 18.52
N ASN A 332 -11.49 28.78 17.87
CA ASN A 332 -12.59 28.36 17.00
C ASN A 332 -13.90 28.18 17.78
N GLN A 333 -13.85 27.58 18.99
CA GLN A 333 -15.05 27.44 19.83
C GLN A 333 -15.60 28.80 20.27
N GLU A 334 -14.73 29.74 20.64
CA GLU A 334 -15.12 31.12 20.98
C GLU A 334 -15.76 31.82 19.78
N ILE A 335 -15.18 31.67 18.58
CA ILE A 335 -15.74 32.22 17.34
C ILE A 335 -17.09 31.58 17.00
N GLU A 336 -17.23 30.26 17.17
CA GLU A 336 -18.49 29.55 16.97
C GLU A 336 -19.57 30.04 17.94
N GLU A 337 -19.26 30.20 19.23
CA GLU A 337 -20.19 30.74 20.23
C GLU A 337 -20.60 32.18 19.89
N LEU A 338 -19.63 33.04 19.51
CA LEU A 338 -19.91 34.40 19.06
C LEU A 338 -20.79 34.41 17.81
N TYR A 339 -20.54 33.51 16.86
CA TYR A 339 -21.35 33.36 15.67
C TYR A 339 -22.78 32.91 16.00
N GLU A 340 -22.97 31.90 16.86
CA GLU A 340 -24.29 31.44 17.28
C GLU A 340 -25.06 32.53 18.03
N ASN A 341 -24.39 33.26 18.93
CA ASN A 341 -24.98 34.37 19.66
C ASN A 341 -25.43 35.48 18.72
N THR A 342 -24.58 35.91 17.80
CA THR A 342 -24.91 36.94 16.80
C THR A 342 -26.00 36.48 15.83
N TYR A 343 -25.95 35.24 15.36
CA TYR A 343 -26.96 34.65 14.49
C TYR A 343 -28.33 34.55 15.19
N SER A 344 -28.37 34.12 16.45
CA SER A 344 -29.61 34.05 17.23
C SER A 344 -30.20 35.44 17.50
N ALA A 345 -29.36 36.45 17.76
CA ALA A 345 -29.77 37.84 17.90
C ALA A 345 -30.33 38.38 16.58
N PHE A 346 -29.65 38.13 15.47
CA PHE A 346 -30.13 38.50 14.13
C PHE A 346 -31.49 37.87 13.85
N LYS A 347 -31.68 36.57 14.10
CA LYS A 347 -32.95 35.87 13.89
C LYS A 347 -34.08 36.40 14.76
N LYS A 348 -33.79 36.82 16.00
CA LYS A 348 -34.77 37.50 16.87
C LYS A 348 -35.19 38.85 16.27
N ILE A 349 -34.22 39.66 15.84
CA ILE A 349 -34.49 40.96 15.20
C ILE A 349 -35.28 40.77 13.90
N GLU A 350 -34.93 39.79 13.07
CA GLU A 350 -35.66 39.44 11.85
C GLU A 350 -37.11 39.02 12.17
N GLY A 351 -37.30 38.21 13.22
CA GLY A 351 -38.64 37.81 13.68
C GLY A 351 -39.48 39.01 14.14
N ASP A 352 -38.91 39.89 14.96
CA ASP A 352 -39.61 41.06 15.49
C ASP A 352 -39.89 42.12 14.42
N THR A 353 -38.95 42.33 13.50
CA THR A 353 -39.17 43.21 12.34
C THR A 353 -40.24 42.65 11.40
N ASN A 354 -40.26 41.34 11.13
CA ASN A 354 -41.32 40.70 10.34
C ASN A 354 -42.69 40.81 11.03
N ARG A 355 -42.77 40.62 12.35
CA ARG A 355 -44.00 40.86 13.12
C ARG A 355 -44.45 42.31 13.00
N ARG A 356 -43.52 43.27 13.12
CA ARG A 356 -43.84 44.70 12.98
C ARG A 356 -44.32 45.03 11.57
N ILE A 357 -43.69 44.47 10.54
CA ILE A 357 -44.11 44.61 9.14
C ILE A 357 -45.53 44.06 8.94
N ASN A 358 -45.83 42.87 9.47
CA ASN A 358 -47.17 42.28 9.37
C ASN A 358 -48.22 43.11 10.11
N SER A 359 -47.93 43.56 11.33
CA SER A 359 -48.82 44.46 12.08
C SER A 359 -49.07 45.78 11.32
N LEU A 360 -48.04 46.37 10.71
CA LEU A 360 -48.20 47.57 9.89
C LEU A 360 -49.01 47.31 8.61
N LYS A 361 -48.87 46.14 7.98
CA LYS A 361 -49.69 45.72 6.84
C LYS A 361 -51.15 45.56 7.24
N GLU A 362 -51.43 44.92 8.38
CA GLU A 362 -52.79 44.78 8.91
C GLU A 362 -53.42 46.14 9.23
N GLN A 363 -52.67 47.03 9.91
CA GLN A 363 -53.12 48.40 10.17
C GLN A 363 -53.40 49.17 8.87
N LYS A 364 -52.53 49.03 7.86
CA LYS A 364 -52.74 49.64 6.55
C LYS A 364 -54.03 49.13 5.89
N GLU A 365 -54.32 47.84 5.94
CA GLU A 365 -55.54 47.28 5.37
C GLU A 365 -56.79 47.67 6.19
N GLN A 366 -56.69 47.79 7.52
CA GLN A 366 -57.75 48.34 8.35
C GLN A 366 -58.06 49.80 7.98
N PHE A 367 -57.04 50.66 7.86
CA PHE A 367 -57.25 52.04 7.45
C PHE A 367 -57.80 52.15 6.03
N ARG A 368 -57.38 51.29 5.10
CA ARG A 368 -57.97 51.23 3.75
C ARG A 368 -59.46 50.89 3.79
N LYS A 369 -59.87 49.90 4.58
CA LYS A 369 -61.29 49.56 4.77
C LYS A 369 -62.07 50.70 5.40
N GLN A 370 -61.53 51.35 6.43
CA GLN A 370 -62.15 52.52 7.05
C GLN A 370 -62.33 53.67 6.06
N ILE A 371 -61.33 53.95 5.22
CA ILE A 371 -61.44 54.96 4.16
C ILE A 371 -62.53 54.56 3.15
N GLU A 372 -62.59 53.29 2.75
CA GLU A 372 -63.62 52.80 1.82
C GLU A 372 -65.04 52.90 2.41
N ASP A 373 -65.21 52.57 3.70
CA ASP A 373 -66.47 52.71 4.43
C ASP A 373 -66.89 54.18 4.53
N LEU A 374 -65.97 55.08 4.88
CA LEU A 374 -66.21 56.52 4.92
C LEU A 374 -66.56 57.07 3.53
N ASP A 375 -65.86 56.64 2.49
CA ASP A 375 -66.18 57.00 1.11
C ASP A 375 -67.58 56.50 0.70
N ASN A 376 -67.96 55.29 1.11
CA ASN A 376 -69.29 54.74 0.89
C ASN A 376 -70.37 55.53 1.64
N GLN A 377 -70.11 55.94 2.88
CA GLN A 377 -71.00 56.81 3.65
C GLN A 377 -71.14 58.19 3.00
N ILE A 378 -70.04 58.82 2.56
CA ILE A 378 -70.06 60.10 1.85
C ILE A 378 -70.84 59.96 0.54
N ARG A 379 -70.62 58.89 -0.23
CA ARG A 379 -71.40 58.58 -1.45
C ARG A 379 -72.89 58.43 -1.14
N GLY A 380 -73.24 57.73 -0.06
CA GLY A 380 -74.62 57.56 0.40
C GLY A 380 -75.27 58.87 0.83
N MET A 381 -74.57 59.72 1.59
CA MET A 381 -75.06 61.03 2.00
C MET A 381 -75.21 61.97 0.81
N LYS A 382 -74.28 61.95 -0.16
CA LYS A 382 -74.41 62.72 -1.41
C LYS A 382 -75.66 62.32 -2.19
N ARG A 383 -75.91 61.01 -2.36
CA ARG A 383 -77.14 60.52 -3.00
C ARG A 383 -78.40 60.98 -2.28
N LYS A 384 -78.46 60.82 -0.94
CA LYS A 384 -79.60 61.30 -0.14
C LYS A 384 -79.81 62.82 -0.24
N SER A 385 -78.72 63.60 -0.29
CA SER A 385 -78.78 65.04 -0.46
C SER A 385 -79.32 65.43 -1.84
N GLU A 386 -78.90 64.73 -2.90
CA GLU A 386 -79.42 64.92 -4.26
C GLU A 386 -80.90 64.54 -4.36
N GLU A 387 -81.30 63.41 -3.75
CA GLU A 387 -82.70 62.98 -3.65
C GLU A 387 -83.56 64.02 -2.91
N ASN A 388 -83.10 64.54 -1.75
CA ASN A 388 -83.82 65.58 -1.01
C ASN A 388 -83.93 66.89 -1.78
N LYS A 389 -82.87 67.34 -2.47
CA LYS A 389 -82.95 68.53 -3.34
C LYS A 389 -83.99 68.35 -4.44
N ASN A 390 -84.06 67.16 -5.04
CA ASN A 390 -85.05 66.86 -6.06
C ASN A 390 -86.48 66.81 -5.52
N MET A 391 -86.69 66.31 -4.29
CA MET A 391 -88.00 66.33 -3.62
C MET A 391 -88.46 67.76 -3.30
N ILE A 392 -87.60 68.56 -2.66
CA ILE A 392 -87.92 69.96 -2.30
C ILE A 392 -88.25 70.79 -3.55
N ASN A 393 -87.51 70.59 -4.65
CA ASN A 393 -87.79 71.31 -5.90
C ASN A 393 -89.15 70.91 -6.52
N LYS A 394 -89.54 69.63 -6.45
CA LYS A 394 -90.86 69.18 -6.94
C LYS A 394 -91.99 69.73 -6.09
N GLU A 395 -91.91 69.57 -4.77
CA GLU A 395 -92.92 70.07 -3.84
C GLU A 395 -93.06 71.59 -3.91
N GLY A 396 -91.94 72.31 -4.01
CA GLY A 396 -91.94 73.77 -4.19
C GLY A 396 -92.62 74.22 -5.49
N GLN A 397 -92.39 73.50 -6.60
CA GLN A 397 -93.06 73.79 -7.88
C GLN A 397 -94.57 73.50 -7.83
N GLU A 398 -94.98 72.41 -7.19
CA GLU A 398 -96.40 72.07 -7.01
C GLU A 398 -97.11 73.13 -6.17
N LEU A 399 -96.49 73.60 -5.09
CA LEU A 399 -97.05 74.65 -4.23
C LEU A 399 -97.23 75.98 -4.99
N CYS A 400 -96.23 76.38 -5.79
CA CYS A 400 -96.32 77.56 -6.65
C CYS A 400 -97.51 77.46 -7.61
N ASN A 401 -97.74 76.30 -8.22
CA ASN A 401 -98.86 76.08 -9.13
C ASN A 401 -100.22 76.16 -8.42
N GLN A 402 -100.33 75.63 -7.20
CA GLN A 402 -101.56 75.71 -6.40
C GLN A 402 -101.91 77.15 -6.02
N ILE A 403 -100.92 77.95 -5.62
CA ILE A 403 -101.13 79.36 -5.28
C ILE A 403 -101.62 80.16 -6.50
N ILE A 404 -101.05 79.89 -7.68
CA ILE A 404 -101.51 80.50 -8.94
C ILE A 404 -102.96 80.10 -9.25
N GLN A 405 -103.35 78.84 -9.01
CA GLN A 405 -104.74 78.39 -9.21
C GLN A 405 -105.73 79.10 -8.28
N VAL A 406 -105.40 79.26 -7.00
CA VAL A 406 -106.27 79.97 -6.05
C VAL A 406 -106.52 81.40 -6.53
N TYR A 407 -105.48 82.08 -7.02
CA TYR A 407 -105.62 83.44 -7.52
C TYR A 407 -106.51 83.54 -8.78
N GLN A 408 -106.43 82.56 -9.70
CA GLN A 408 -107.30 82.52 -10.89
C GLN A 408 -108.79 82.47 -10.53
N LEU A 409 -109.17 81.85 -9.42
CA LEU A 409 -110.57 81.75 -9.00
C LEU A 409 -111.14 83.08 -8.49
N PHE A 410 -110.30 83.97 -7.95
CA PHE A 410 -110.71 85.27 -7.41
C PHE A 410 -110.51 86.44 -8.40
N GLN A 411 -110.27 86.13 -9.68
CA GLN A 411 -109.94 87.12 -10.73
C GLN A 411 -111.04 88.17 -10.96
N SER A 412 -112.30 87.88 -10.66
CA SER A 412 -113.42 88.80 -10.81
C SER A 412 -113.54 89.86 -9.70
N GLU A 413 -112.86 89.68 -8.56
CA GLU A 413 -112.99 90.53 -7.37
C GLU A 413 -111.70 91.33 -7.04
N LEU A 414 -110.63 91.14 -7.83
CA LEU A 414 -109.30 91.75 -7.64
C LEU A 414 -108.77 92.40 -8.94
N PRO A 415 -109.01 93.71 -9.18
CA PRO A 415 -108.73 94.35 -10.47
C PRO A 415 -107.30 94.88 -10.69
N GLN A 416 -106.36 94.71 -9.74
CA GLN A 416 -105.10 95.49 -9.71
C GLN A 416 -103.80 94.73 -10.04
N ILE A 417 -103.85 93.54 -10.64
CA ILE A 417 -102.66 92.90 -11.22
C ILE A 417 -103.01 92.39 -12.63
N SER A 418 -102.40 92.97 -13.66
CA SER A 418 -102.68 92.67 -15.07
C SER A 418 -101.78 91.57 -15.68
N ASP A 419 -100.71 91.14 -15.00
CA ASP A 419 -99.76 90.12 -15.49
C ASP A 419 -99.43 89.02 -14.45
N PHE A 420 -100.20 87.93 -14.50
CA PHE A 420 -100.12 86.82 -13.54
C PHE A 420 -98.93 85.87 -13.72
N LYS A 421 -98.28 85.89 -14.88
CA LYS A 421 -97.20 84.94 -15.20
C LYS A 421 -95.82 85.40 -14.76
N ASN A 422 -95.64 86.69 -14.50
CA ASN A 422 -94.34 87.31 -14.18
C ASN A 422 -94.27 87.91 -12.78
N THR A 423 -95.36 87.81 -12.01
CA THR A 423 -95.42 88.34 -10.63
C THR A 423 -94.94 87.27 -9.65
N SER A 424 -94.06 87.64 -8.71
CA SER A 424 -93.57 86.74 -7.66
C SER A 424 -94.75 86.14 -6.88
N VAL A 425 -94.71 84.83 -6.61
CA VAL A 425 -95.74 84.12 -5.82
C VAL A 425 -96.00 84.81 -4.48
N ILE A 426 -94.95 85.41 -3.89
CA ILE A 426 -95.04 86.17 -2.63
C ILE A 426 -95.90 87.43 -2.81
N SER A 427 -95.80 88.14 -3.95
CA SER A 427 -96.65 89.29 -4.25
C SER A 427 -98.11 88.88 -4.49
N ILE A 428 -98.35 87.74 -5.15
CA ILE A 428 -99.71 87.20 -5.34
C ILE A 428 -100.34 86.89 -3.97
N LEU A 429 -99.59 86.26 -3.06
CA LEU A 429 -100.06 85.95 -1.71
C LEU A 429 -100.38 87.20 -0.88
N ALA A 430 -99.52 88.22 -0.94
CA ALA A 430 -99.73 89.48 -0.22
C ALA A 430 -101.03 90.18 -0.65
N GLU A 431 -101.37 90.12 -1.94
CA GLU A 431 -102.62 90.71 -2.45
C GLU A 431 -103.86 89.91 -2.05
N ILE A 432 -103.76 88.57 -2.06
CA ILE A 432 -104.81 87.71 -1.51
C ILE A 432 -105.03 88.01 -0.02
N GLU A 433 -103.96 88.19 0.75
CA GLU A 433 -104.03 88.55 2.16
C GLU A 433 -104.74 89.89 2.35
N GLN A 434 -104.39 90.92 1.57
CA GLN A 434 -105.06 92.22 1.60
C GLN A 434 -106.56 92.12 1.26
N HIS A 435 -106.94 91.26 0.31
CA HIS A 435 -108.34 91.02 -0.04
C HIS A 435 -109.11 90.32 1.08
N ILE A 436 -108.51 89.28 1.68
CA ILE A 436 -109.08 88.58 2.83
C ILE A 436 -109.28 89.55 3.99
N ASP A 437 -108.33 90.44 4.25
CA ASP A 437 -108.45 91.47 5.28
C ASP A 437 -109.56 92.48 4.97
N TYR A 438 -109.76 92.86 3.71
CA TYR A 438 -110.88 93.71 3.30
C TYR A 438 -112.23 93.02 3.54
N GLN A 439 -112.38 91.75 3.12
CA GLN A 439 -113.61 90.99 3.36
C GLN A 439 -113.86 90.73 4.84
N LEU A 440 -112.82 90.40 5.62
CA LEU A 440 -112.90 90.24 7.07
C LEU A 440 -113.33 91.54 7.77
N ASN A 441 -112.84 92.70 7.31
CA ASN A 441 -113.27 93.99 7.84
C ASN A 441 -114.76 94.29 7.53
N GLY A 442 -115.28 93.87 6.37
CA GLY A 442 -116.71 93.94 6.06
C GLY A 442 -117.59 93.02 6.91
N LEU A 443 -117.07 91.84 7.28
CA LEU A 443 -117.76 90.87 8.12
C LEU A 443 -117.80 91.23 9.62
N LYS A 444 -116.99 92.19 10.08
CA LYS A 444 -116.97 92.66 11.49
C LYS A 444 -118.30 93.27 11.96
N GLY A 445 -119.27 93.53 11.08
CA GLY A 445 -120.56 94.17 11.39
C GLY A 445 -121.79 93.27 11.59
N GLN A 446 -121.72 91.94 11.38
CA GLN A 446 -122.91 91.08 11.43
C GLN A 446 -122.89 90.02 12.57
N ASN A 447 -123.89 90.15 13.46
CA ASN A 447 -124.50 89.19 14.39
C ASN A 447 -123.63 88.09 15.06
N ILE A 448 -122.90 88.50 16.10
CA ILE A 448 -122.11 87.67 17.05
C ILE A 448 -122.90 86.50 17.69
N LYS A 449 -124.24 86.56 17.73
CA LYS A 449 -125.07 85.54 18.41
C LYS A 449 -125.15 84.20 17.65
N ILE A 450 -125.21 84.22 16.31
CA ILE A 450 -125.33 82.99 15.49
C ILE A 450 -124.02 82.18 15.54
N VAL A 451 -122.87 82.86 15.55
CA VAL A 451 -121.54 82.23 15.66
C VAL A 451 -121.34 81.58 17.03
N GLY A 452 -121.88 82.18 18.10
CA GLY A 452 -121.81 81.60 19.45
C GLY A 452 -122.55 80.27 19.60
N GLU A 453 -123.73 80.13 18.98
CA GLU A 453 -124.51 78.89 19.02
C GLU A 453 -123.89 77.79 18.14
N GLN A 454 -123.44 78.14 16.94
CA GLN A 454 -122.70 77.24 16.04
C GLN A 454 -121.40 76.74 16.68
N ARG A 455 -120.63 77.62 17.37
CA ARG A 455 -119.41 77.25 18.09
C ARG A 455 -119.69 76.25 19.22
N LYS A 456 -120.76 76.44 19.99
CA LYS A 456 -121.17 75.48 21.03
C LYS A 456 -121.56 74.12 20.46
N ILE A 457 -122.23 74.08 19.30
CA ILE A 457 -122.61 72.82 18.62
C ILE A 457 -121.37 72.12 18.04
N ALA A 458 -120.48 72.86 17.37
CA ALA A 458 -119.24 72.32 16.81
C ALA A 458 -118.29 71.80 17.91
N GLU A 459 -118.20 72.52 19.04
CA GLU A 459 -117.36 72.10 20.15
C GLU A 459 -117.92 70.86 20.87
N LYS A 460 -119.24 70.73 20.98
CA LYS A 460 -119.88 69.48 21.42
C LYS A 460 -119.59 68.33 20.46
N LYS A 461 -119.66 68.54 19.14
CA LYS A 461 -119.31 67.52 18.13
C LYS A 461 -117.84 67.11 18.19
N ARG A 462 -116.91 68.05 18.37
CA ARG A 462 -115.46 67.75 18.53
C ARG A 462 -115.21 66.91 19.79
N LYS A 463 -115.79 67.30 20.93
CA LYS A 463 -115.66 66.53 22.19
C LYS A 463 -116.28 65.13 22.08
N PHE A 464 -117.39 65.00 21.35
CA PHE A 464 -117.99 63.71 21.06
C PHE A 464 -117.10 62.83 20.18
N LYS A 465 -116.52 63.38 19.11
CA LYS A 465 -115.64 62.64 18.19
C LYS A 465 -114.36 62.15 18.87
N ILE A 466 -113.71 63.01 19.68
CA ILE A 466 -112.52 62.63 20.45
C ILE A 466 -112.83 61.51 21.44
N ARG A 467 -113.97 61.56 22.14
CA ARG A 467 -114.40 60.47 23.03
C ARG A 467 -114.67 59.17 22.27
N GLN A 468 -115.29 59.27 21.09
CA GLN A 468 -115.59 58.10 20.25
C GLN A 468 -114.30 57.44 19.73
N GLU A 469 -113.31 58.22 19.30
CA GLU A 469 -112.01 57.72 18.84
C GLU A 469 -111.17 57.10 19.98
N LEU A 470 -111.21 57.69 21.18
CA LEU A 470 -110.56 57.13 22.38
C LEU A 470 -111.17 55.79 22.79
N ASN A 471 -112.50 55.70 22.81
CA ASN A 471 -113.19 54.45 23.12
C ASN A 471 -112.91 53.38 22.06
N ALA A 472 -112.89 53.74 20.77
CA ALA A 472 -112.58 52.81 19.69
C ALA A 472 -111.13 52.28 19.78
N LYS A 473 -110.16 53.13 20.14
CA LYS A 473 -108.77 52.69 20.38
C LYS A 473 -108.68 51.70 21.56
N GLN A 474 -109.37 51.99 22.66
CA GLN A 474 -109.41 51.10 23.83
C GLN A 474 -110.07 49.75 23.50
N GLU A 475 -111.15 49.75 22.71
CA GLU A 475 -111.83 48.53 22.29
C GLU A 475 -110.95 47.67 21.36
N LEU A 476 -110.21 48.30 20.44
CA LEU A 476 -109.27 47.63 19.55
C LEU A 476 -108.09 47.00 20.34
N GLU A 477 -107.57 47.70 21.34
CA GLU A 477 -106.52 47.19 22.23
C GLU A 477 -107.02 46.03 23.09
N MET A 478 -108.24 46.13 23.63
CA MET A 478 -108.92 45.04 24.33
C MET A 478 -109.14 43.81 23.44
N ASP A 479 -109.53 44.00 22.18
CA ASP A 479 -109.74 42.92 21.23
C ASP A 479 -108.42 42.28 20.78
N ILE A 480 -107.35 43.04 20.60
CA ILE A 480 -105.98 42.50 20.40
C ILE A 480 -105.59 41.64 21.60
N GLN A 481 -105.88 42.10 22.83
CA GLN A 481 -105.52 41.36 24.03
C GLN A 481 -106.35 40.09 24.20
N LYS A 482 -107.65 40.12 23.90
CA LYS A 482 -108.51 38.93 23.83
C LYS A 482 -107.99 37.95 22.78
N LYS A 483 -107.60 38.42 21.59
CA LYS A 483 -107.08 37.58 20.50
C LYS A 483 -105.75 36.90 20.88
N LYS A 484 -104.82 37.65 21.50
CA LYS A 484 -103.58 37.10 22.08
C LYS A 484 -103.86 36.07 23.19
N ASN A 485 -104.85 36.30 24.04
CA ASN A 485 -105.24 35.32 25.06
C ASN A 485 -105.88 34.06 24.45
N LEU A 486 -106.66 34.21 23.38
CA LEU A 486 -107.27 33.09 22.66
C LEU A 486 -106.20 32.26 21.91
N GLU A 487 -105.19 32.91 21.32
CA GLU A 487 -104.00 32.26 20.76
C GLU A 487 -103.18 31.53 21.83
N LYS A 488 -103.02 32.11 23.03
CA LYS A 488 -102.37 31.42 24.16
C LYS A 488 -103.17 30.20 24.64
N LEU A 489 -104.50 30.27 24.67
CA LEU A 489 -105.37 29.14 25.01
C LEU A 489 -105.32 28.02 23.96
N ASN A 490 -105.22 28.37 22.68
CA ASN A 490 -105.12 27.40 21.58
C ASN A 490 -103.70 26.84 21.36
N SER A 491 -102.67 27.49 21.91
CA SER A 491 -101.31 26.97 21.87
C SER A 491 -101.16 25.77 22.82
N GLN A 492 -100.89 24.57 22.29
CA GLN A 492 -100.75 23.37 23.10
C GLN A 492 -99.58 23.50 24.09
N VAL A 493 -99.86 23.29 25.37
CA VAL A 493 -98.87 23.38 26.46
C VAL A 493 -97.79 22.29 26.27
N LYS A 494 -96.57 22.72 25.90
CA LYS A 494 -95.41 21.82 25.84
C LYS A 494 -95.09 21.31 27.26
N LYS A 495 -95.21 20.00 27.49
CA LYS A 495 -94.82 19.36 28.74
C LYS A 495 -93.29 19.41 28.88
N ARG A 496 -92.79 20.02 29.96
CA ARG A 496 -91.36 20.09 30.27
C ARG A 496 -90.95 18.80 30.98
N GLU A 497 -90.18 17.95 30.31
CA GLU A 497 -89.52 16.80 30.93
C GLU A 497 -88.16 17.25 31.48
N GLY A 498 -87.95 17.07 32.79
CA GLY A 498 -86.66 17.25 33.46
C GLY A 498 -86.56 18.45 34.42
N ARG A 499 -85.77 18.27 35.48
CA ARG A 499 -85.42 19.30 36.47
C ARG A 499 -84.44 20.31 35.84
N MET A 500 -84.77 21.60 35.90
CA MET A 500 -83.83 22.67 35.52
C MET A 500 -82.57 22.61 36.42
N PRO A 501 -81.36 22.61 35.88
CA PRO A 501 -80.14 22.69 36.67
C PRO A 501 -80.06 24.08 37.35
N MET A 502 -79.87 24.08 38.67
CA MET A 502 -79.78 25.29 39.48
C MET A 502 -78.49 26.04 39.12
N GLN A 503 -78.61 27.29 38.65
CA GLN A 503 -77.45 28.14 38.41
C GLN A 503 -76.76 28.44 39.74
N ARG A 504 -75.47 28.07 39.84
CA ARG A 504 -74.64 28.39 41.01
C ARG A 504 -74.23 29.86 40.92
N SER A 505 -74.28 30.57 42.05
CA SER A 505 -74.01 32.01 42.18
C SER A 505 -72.61 32.39 41.66
N MET A 506 -72.57 33.38 40.76
CA MET A 506 -71.36 34.01 40.24
C MET A 506 -70.70 34.89 41.32
N PRO A 507 -69.35 34.91 41.45
CA PRO A 507 -68.68 35.71 42.47
C PRO A 507 -68.73 37.22 42.13
N LEU A 508 -68.87 38.07 43.16
CA LEU A 508 -68.90 39.53 43.00
C LEU A 508 -67.56 40.03 42.43
N VAL A 509 -67.60 40.55 41.21
CA VAL A 509 -66.50 41.30 40.60
C VAL A 509 -66.52 42.72 41.20
N LYS A 510 -65.38 43.17 41.73
CA LYS A 510 -65.18 44.55 42.19
C LYS A 510 -65.33 45.50 41.00
N GLU A 511 -66.19 46.50 41.14
CA GLU A 511 -66.38 47.58 40.19
C GLU A 511 -65.05 48.29 39.91
N GLN A 512 -64.62 48.27 38.65
CA GLN A 512 -63.62 49.22 38.17
C GLN A 512 -64.30 50.58 38.03
N LYS A 513 -63.70 51.58 38.67
CA LYS A 513 -64.10 52.98 38.65
C LYS A 513 -64.12 53.46 37.20
N ILE A 514 -65.30 53.58 36.61
CA ILE A 514 -65.50 54.25 35.32
C ILE A 514 -65.37 55.74 35.62
N GLU A 515 -64.43 56.38 34.94
CA GLU A 515 -64.26 57.84 34.95
C GLU A 515 -65.55 58.49 34.45
N GLU A 516 -66.04 59.47 35.21
CA GLU A 516 -67.17 60.32 34.85
C GLU A 516 -66.85 61.06 33.53
N THR A 517 -67.31 60.53 32.40
CA THR A 517 -67.59 61.39 31.25
C THR A 517 -68.80 62.23 31.62
N GLN A 518 -68.56 63.52 31.82
CA GLN A 518 -69.58 64.55 31.93
C GLN A 518 -70.60 64.38 30.80
N ILE A 519 -71.80 63.94 31.16
CA ILE A 519 -72.97 64.03 30.29
C ILE A 519 -73.33 65.50 30.26
N ASN A 520 -73.30 66.09 29.06
CA ASN A 520 -73.73 67.45 28.82
C ASN A 520 -75.25 67.51 29.04
N ASP A 521 -75.74 68.38 29.92
CA ASP A 521 -77.17 68.65 30.17
C ASP A 521 -77.94 69.16 28.92
N SER A 522 -77.28 69.22 27.76
CA SER A 522 -77.85 69.65 26.48
C SER A 522 -78.60 68.55 25.71
N ASP A 523 -78.46 67.27 26.07
CA ASP A 523 -79.04 66.15 25.30
C ASP A 523 -80.39 65.62 25.85
N GLU A 524 -80.79 65.96 27.08
CA GLU A 524 -82.14 65.62 27.59
C GLU A 524 -83.23 66.57 27.07
N ASP A 525 -82.92 67.86 26.87
CA ASP A 525 -83.87 68.84 26.33
C ASP A 525 -84.20 68.58 24.85
N ASN A 526 -83.26 68.02 24.07
CA ASN A 526 -83.49 67.65 22.67
C ASN A 526 -84.45 66.46 22.49
N LYS A 527 -84.58 65.59 23.49
CA LYS A 527 -85.50 64.43 23.45
C LYS A 527 -86.96 64.87 23.64
N TYR A 528 -87.20 65.85 24.51
CA TYR A 528 -88.54 66.42 24.70
C TYR A 528 -88.98 67.31 23.52
N PHE A 529 -88.04 67.92 22.78
CA PHE A 529 -88.36 68.69 21.58
C PHE A 529 -88.71 67.82 20.35
N GLN A 530 -88.11 66.63 20.21
CA GLN A 530 -88.43 65.71 19.11
C GLN A 530 -89.82 65.05 19.26
N ASP A 531 -90.19 64.65 20.48
CA ASP A 531 -91.50 64.04 20.73
C ASP A 531 -92.68 65.02 20.58
N ALA A 532 -92.43 66.34 20.64
CA ALA A 532 -93.44 67.37 20.39
C ALA A 532 -93.66 67.68 18.89
N TYR A 533 -92.71 67.34 18.02
CA TYR A 533 -92.80 67.61 16.57
C TYR A 533 -93.45 66.47 15.77
N ASP A 534 -93.42 65.22 16.27
CA ASP A 534 -94.01 64.06 15.58
C ASP A 534 -95.53 63.89 15.79
N LEU A 535 -96.18 64.78 16.55
CA LEU A 535 -97.64 64.83 16.72
C LEU A 535 -98.35 65.75 15.70
N SER A 536 -97.63 66.32 14.73
CA SER A 536 -98.15 67.28 13.75
C SER A 536 -97.95 66.86 12.29
N ARG A 537 -97.85 65.56 12.00
CA ARG A 537 -97.93 65.00 10.63
C ARG A 537 -99.17 64.16 10.44
#